data_AF-A0A348P1N9-F1
#
_entry.id   AF-A0A348P1N9-F1
#
_cell.length_a   1.000
_cell.length_b   1.000
_cell.length_c   1.000
_cell.angle_alpha   90.00
_cell.angle_beta   90.00
_cell.angle_gamma   90.00
#
_symmetry.space_group_name_H-M   'P 1'
#
loop_
_entity.id
_entity.type
_entity.pdbx_description
1 polymer ?
#
loop_
_entity_poly.entity_id
_entity_poly.type
_entity_poly.pdbx_seq_one_letter_code
_entity_poly.pdbx_strand_id
1 'polypeptide(L)' 'MVAEEVALYGEAVVTVRGKGKYVIIPIEKYNELREYELLAALAETRKAIAEGDYTIESVKDHIKRITSD' A
#
# COMPACT_ATOMS: atom_id res chain seq x y z
N MET A 1 16.11 5.02 24.05
CA MET A 1 16.20 3.68 23.45
C MET A 1 15.54 3.66 22.07
N VAL A 2 14.21 3.67 21.92
CA VAL A 2 13.58 3.65 20.57
C VAL A 2 13.86 4.91 19.74
N ALA A 3 13.74 6.10 20.32
CA ALA A 3 13.97 7.35 19.59
C ALA A 3 15.41 7.51 19.07
N GLU A 4 16.38 6.94 19.79
CA GLU A 4 17.80 6.98 19.43
C GLU A 4 18.10 6.02 18.27
N GLU A 5 17.50 4.83 18.31
CA GLU A 5 17.59 3.85 17.22
C GLU A 5 16.97 4.40 15.92
N VAL A 6 15.80 5.04 16.01
CA VAL A 6 15.18 5.75 14.88
C VAL A 6 16.08 6.89 14.37
N ALA A 7 16.76 7.63 15.26
CA ALA A 7 17.67 8.70 14.84
C ALA A 7 18.93 8.17 14.13
N LEU A 8 19.44 6.99 14.52
CA LEU A 8 20.63 6.37 13.93
C LEU A 8 20.34 5.64 12.62
N TYR A 9 19.24 4.89 12.55
CA TYR A 9 18.95 3.97 11.46
C TYR A 9 17.74 4.39 10.61
N GLY A 10 17.02 5.44 11.00
CA GLY A 10 15.81 5.93 10.31
C GLY A 10 14.58 5.06 10.56
N GLU A 11 14.70 4.00 11.36
CA GLU A 11 13.61 3.12 11.80
C GLU A 11 14.03 2.28 13.01
N ALA A 12 13.06 1.72 13.72
CA ALA A 12 13.29 0.74 14.79
C ALA A 12 12.30 -0.41 14.68
N VAL A 13 12.78 -1.65 14.84
CA VAL A 13 11.97 -2.86 14.76
C VAL A 13 11.52 -3.29 16.16
N VAL A 14 10.22 -3.37 16.38
CA VAL A 14 9.64 -3.88 17.62
C VAL A 14 9.37 -5.37 17.46
N THR A 15 9.98 -6.18 18.33
CA THR A 15 9.77 -7.62 18.36
C THR A 15 8.72 -8.03 19.41
N VAL A 16 7.91 -9.03 19.07
CA VAL A 16 6.95 -9.66 19.98
C VAL A 16 7.24 -11.16 19.97
N ARG A 17 7.62 -11.72 21.13
CA ARG A 17 8.05 -13.13 21.27
C ARG A 17 9.22 -13.48 20.33
N GLY A 18 10.20 -12.58 20.22
CA GLY A 18 11.40 -12.75 19.40
C GLY A 18 11.19 -12.58 17.89
N LYS A 19 10.00 -12.17 17.45
CA LYS A 19 9.69 -11.94 16.03
C LYS A 19 9.41 -10.47 15.77
N GLY A 20 10.06 -9.87 14.78
CA GLY A 20 9.73 -8.52 14.31
C GLY A 20 8.25 -8.45 13.92
N LYS A 21 7.50 -7.54 14.55
CA LYS A 21 6.05 -7.43 14.36
C LYS A 21 5.61 -6.02 13.98
N TYR A 22 6.32 -5.00 14.47
CA TYR A 22 6.04 -3.62 14.13
C TYR A 22 7.35 -2.90 13.78
N VAL A 23 7.23 -1.82 13.01
CA VAL A 23 8.34 -0.93 12.69
C VAL A 23 7.88 0.49 13.03
N ILE A 24 8.76 1.25 13.69
CA ILE A 24 8.54 2.66 14.00
C ILE A 24 9.44 3.47 13.07
N ILE A 25 8.85 4.41 12.34
CA ILE A 25 9.56 5.33 11.42
C ILE A 25 9.08 6.77 11.64
N PRO A 26 9.87 7.79 11.24
CA PRO A 26 9.39 9.17 11.18
C PRO A 26 8.13 9.29 10.30
N ILE A 27 7.23 10.20 10.67
CA ILE A 27 5.95 10.36 9.95
C ILE A 27 6.17 10.82 8.50
N GLU A 28 7.25 11.56 8.24
CA GLU A 28 7.67 12.02 6.92
C GLU A 28 8.04 10.83 6.03
N LYS A 29 8.83 9.88 6.55
CA LYS A 29 9.20 8.64 5.84
C LYS A 29 7.98 7.77 5.57
N TYR A 30 7.04 7.70 6.51
CA TYR A 30 5.77 7.00 6.29
C TYR A 30 4.96 7.62 5.14
N ASN A 31 4.86 8.95 5.11
CA ASN A 31 4.12 9.64 4.06
C ASN A 31 4.76 9.44 2.68
N GLU A 32 6.09 9.49 2.58
CA GLU A 32 6.81 9.19 1.34
C GLU A 32 6.50 7.77 0.83
N LEU A 33 6.58 6.76 1.70
CA LEU A 33 6.25 5.38 1.32
C LEU A 33 4.80 5.25 0.84
N ARG A 34 3.86 5.91 1.53
CA ARG A 34 2.45 5.96 1.12
C ARG A 34 2.28 6.61 -0.26
N GLU A 35 3.00 7.69 -0.55
CA GLU A 35 2.97 8.33 -1.86
C GLU A 35 3.49 7.39 -2.96
N TYR A 36 4.56 6.63 -2.70
CA TYR A 36 5.06 5.64 -3.64
C TYR A 36 4.05 4.52 -3.93
N GLU A 37 3.33 4.02 -2.91
CA GLU A 37 2.25 3.05 -3.12
C GLU A 37 1.15 3.61 -4.03
N LEU A 38 0.75 4.87 -3.83
CA LEU A 38 -0.25 5.54 -4.66
C LEU A 38 0.24 5.73 -6.11
N LEU A 39 1.50 6.10 -6.30
CA LEU A 39 2.11 6.24 -7.63
C LEU A 39 2.20 4.89 -8.35
N ALA A 40 2.52 3.81 -7.64
CA ALA A 40 2.52 2.45 -8.19
C ALA A 40 1.11 2.04 -8.65
N ALA A 41 0.09 2.23 -7.80
CA ALA A 41 -1.30 1.94 -8.16
C ALA A 41 -1.79 2.76 -9.37
N LEU A 42 -1.36 4.03 -9.47
CA LEU A 42 -1.67 4.88 -10.62
C LEU A 42 -0.98 4.37 -11.89
N ALA A 43 0.29 3.97 -11.81
CA ALA A 43 1.04 3.41 -12.94
C ALA A 43 0.42 2.10 -13.42
N GLU A 44 0.05 1.20 -12.50
CA GLU A 44 -0.65 -0.04 -12.78
C GLU A 44 -2.00 0.22 -13.48
N THR A 45 -2.80 1.15 -12.95
CA THR A 45 -4.09 1.51 -13.54
C THR A 45 -3.92 2.07 -14.97
N ARG A 46 -2.93 2.94 -15.19
CA ARG A 46 -2.65 3.49 -16.52
C ARG A 46 -2.23 2.40 -17.51
N LYS A 47 -1.44 1.43 -17.05
CA LYS A 47 -1.04 0.27 -17.84
C LYS A 47 -2.26 -0.59 -18.21
N ALA A 48 -3.11 -0.92 -17.24
CA ALA A 48 -4.35 -1.68 -17.47
C ALA A 48 -5.25 -0.98 -18.51
N ILE A 49 -5.43 0.34 -18.42
CA ILE A 49 -6.17 1.12 -19.41
C ILE A 49 -5.53 1.02 -20.81
N ALA A 50 -4.20 1.17 -20.91
CA ALA A 50 -3.48 1.09 -22.19
C ALA A 50 -3.55 -0.31 -22.82
N GLU A 51 -3.59 -1.35 -21.99
CA GLU A 51 -3.71 -2.76 -22.41
C GLU A 51 -5.16 -3.19 -22.66
N GLY A 52 -6.14 -2.33 -22.36
CA GLY A 52 -7.56 -2.66 -22.49
C GLY A 52 -8.09 -3.57 -21.37
N ASP A 53 -7.36 -3.71 -20.28
CA ASP A 53 -7.73 -4.50 -19.10
C ASP A 53 -8.71 -3.72 -18.19
N TYR A 54 -9.92 -3.53 -18.71
CA TYR A 54 -11.04 -2.95 -17.97
C TYR A 54 -12.36 -3.42 -18.58
N THR A 55 -13.45 -3.30 -17.83
CA THR A 55 -14.81 -3.64 -18.28
C THR A 55 -15.67 -2.39 -18.32
N ILE A 56 -16.32 -2.13 -19.46
CA ILE A 56 -17.40 -1.14 -19.57
C ILE A 56 -18.73 -1.88 -19.46
N GLU A 57 -19.48 -1.61 -18.41
CA GLU A 57 -20.76 -2.28 -18.14
C GLU A 57 -21.72 -1.34 -17.38
N SER A 58 -23.00 -1.71 -17.34
CA SER A 58 -23.98 -0.98 -16.52
C SER A 58 -23.79 -1.29 -15.03
N VAL A 59 -24.26 -0.41 -14.14
CA VAL A 59 -24.23 -0.67 -12.69
C VAL A 59 -24.94 -1.99 -12.34
N LYS A 60 -26.04 -2.33 -13.04
CA LYS A 60 -26.79 -3.58 -12.82
C LYS A 60 -25.94 -4.81 -13.18
N ASP A 61 -25.26 -4.77 -14.32
CA ASP A 61 -24.41 -5.88 -14.78
C ASP A 61 -23.17 -6.02 -13.89
N HIS A 62 -22.60 -4.89 -13.45
CA HIS A 62 -21.50 -4.86 -12.50
C HIS A 62 -21.86 -5.55 -11.17
N ILE A 63 -22.98 -5.15 -10.55
CA ILE A 63 -23.45 -5.76 -9.30
C ILE A 63 -23.63 -7.25 -9.50
N LYS A 64 -24.31 -7.66 -10.59
CA LYS A 64 -24.46 -9.08 -10.91
C LYS A 64 -23.10 -9.77 -11.01
N ARG A 65 -22.11 -9.20 -11.68
CA ARG A 65 -20.77 -9.81 -11.84
C ARG A 65 -20.04 -10.00 -10.51
N ILE A 66 -20.10 -9.03 -9.59
CA ILE A 66 -19.33 -9.07 -8.33
C ILE A 66 -20.06 -9.75 -7.16
N THR A 67 -21.36 -10.00 -7.26
CA THR A 67 -22.14 -10.66 -6.18
C THR A 67 -22.67 -12.04 -6.53
N SER A 68 -22.44 -12.54 -7.75
CA SER A 68 -22.97 -13.85 -8.19
C SER A 68 -22.08 -15.04 -7.80
N ASP A 69 -21.49 -15.01 -6.61
CA ASP A 69 -20.87 -16.20 -5.99
C ASP A 69 -21.94 -17.10 -5.34
#